data_AF-A0A9P1DCE3-F1
#
_entry.id   AF-A0A9P1DCE3-F1
#
_cell.length_a   1.000
_cell.length_b   1.000
_cell.length_c   1.000
_cell.angle_alpha   90.00
_cell.angle_beta   90.00
_cell.angle_gamma   90.00
#
_symmetry.space_group_name_H-M   'P 1'
#
loop_
_entity.id
_entity.type
_entity.pdbx_description
1 polymer ?
#
loop_
_entity_poly.entity_id
_entity_poly.type
_entity_poly.pdbx_seq_one_letter_code
_entity_poly.pdbx_strand_id
1 'polypeptide(L)'
;TNVSVTSIWLSGNSIGDEGLKALAEALKTNASVTSIDLHFNSIGDEGVKALAEALMTNTSVTSIPLWNNSIDDEGVKAFCVPGIQVAAHGASAYS
;
A
#
# COMPACT_ATOMS: atom_id res chain seq x y z
N THR A 1 2.74 1.33 19.83
CA THR A 1 1.67 0.97 18.87
C THR A 1 0.55 1.98 19.01
N ASN A 2 0.19 2.69 17.94
CA ASN A 2 -0.98 3.57 17.95
C ASN A 2 -2.25 2.68 17.88
N VAL A 3 -3.26 2.94 18.70
CA VAL A 3 -4.51 2.14 18.74
C VAL A 3 -5.74 2.93 18.32
N SER A 4 -5.60 4.22 18.02
CA SER A 4 -6.73 5.11 17.70
C SER A 4 -6.79 5.54 16.24
N VAL A 5 -5.66 5.55 15.55
CA VAL A 5 -5.60 5.96 14.14
C VAL A 5 -6.00 4.77 13.27
N THR A 6 -7.13 4.91 12.58
CA THR A 6 -7.68 3.90 11.67
C THR A 6 -7.48 4.25 10.21
N SER A 7 -7.32 5.53 9.87
CA SER A 7 -7.19 6.00 8.49
C SER A 7 -6.05 7.01 8.37
N ILE A 8 -5.23 6.84 7.34
CA ILE A 8 -4.07 7.67 7.05
C ILE A 8 -4.20 8.24 5.64
N TRP A 9 -4.05 9.56 5.50
CA TRP A 9 -4.14 10.26 4.22
C TRP A 9 -2.77 10.81 3.86
N LEU A 10 -2.15 10.22 2.84
CA LEU A 10 -0.78 10.54 2.43
C LEU A 10 -0.69 10.83 0.93
N SER A 11 -1.80 11.11 0.25
CA SER A 11 -1.78 11.41 -1.18
C SER A 11 -0.97 12.65 -1.52
N GLY A 12 -0.20 12.63 -2.61
CA GLY A 12 0.49 13.83 -3.10
C GLY A 12 1.76 14.22 -2.32
N ASN A 13 2.40 13.31 -1.59
CA ASN A 13 3.55 13.61 -0.72
C ASN A 13 4.91 13.17 -1.30
N SER A 14 4.97 12.68 -2.54
CA SER A 14 6.22 12.21 -3.17
C SER A 14 7.00 11.23 -2.30
N ILE A 15 6.29 10.30 -1.65
CA ILE A 15 6.87 9.32 -0.72
C ILE A 15 7.94 8.45 -1.40
N GLY A 16 7.71 8.07 -2.66
CA GLY A 16 8.57 7.17 -3.41
C GLY A 16 8.70 5.78 -2.78
N ASP A 17 9.60 4.96 -3.33
CA ASP A 17 9.78 3.57 -2.87
C ASP A 17 10.35 3.49 -1.46
N GLU A 18 11.35 4.30 -1.14
CA GLU A 18 12.01 4.26 0.16
C GLU A 18 11.08 4.70 1.30
N GLY A 19 10.27 5.72 1.05
CA GLY A 19 9.25 6.13 2.01
C GLY A 19 8.18 5.06 2.20
N LEU A 20 7.78 4.37 1.12
CA LEU A 20 6.80 3.29 1.23
C LEU A 20 7.38 2.06 1.96
N LYS A 21 8.64 1.71 1.73
CA LYS A 21 9.34 0.65 2.47
C LYS A 21 9.35 0.93 3.98
N ALA A 22 9.66 2.17 4.37
CA ALA A 22 9.62 2.57 5.78
C ALA A 22 8.20 2.46 6.38
N LEU A 23 7.18 2.86 5.62
CA LEU A 23 5.79 2.69 6.03
C LEU A 23 5.40 1.21 6.14
N ALA A 24 5.82 0.37 5.19
CA ALA A 24 5.56 -1.07 5.18
C ALA A 24 6.11 -1.75 6.44
N GLU A 25 7.35 -1.43 6.84
CA GLU A 25 7.92 -1.94 8.10
C GLU A 25 7.11 -1.51 9.32
N ALA A 26 6.64 -0.27 9.36
CA ALA A 26 5.78 0.20 10.45
C ALA A 26 4.43 -0.54 10.48
N LEU A 27 3.88 -0.91 9.33
CA LEU A 27 2.61 -1.63 9.23
C LEU A 27 2.71 -3.07 9.74
N LYS A 28 3.85 -3.76 9.64
CA LYS A 28 4.00 -5.14 10.15
C LYS A 28 3.60 -5.32 11.62
N THR A 29 3.70 -4.26 12.42
CA THR A 29 3.38 -4.27 13.86
C THR A 29 2.16 -3.40 14.22
N ASN A 30 1.53 -2.76 13.23
CA ASN A 30 0.36 -1.93 13.43
C ASN A 30 -0.92 -2.77 13.33
N ALA A 31 -1.82 -2.65 14.31
CA ALA A 31 -3.08 -3.39 14.33
C ALA A 31 -4.33 -2.48 14.36
N SER A 32 -4.17 -1.19 14.10
CA SER A 32 -5.25 -0.19 14.19
C SER A 32 -5.61 0.44 12.86
N VAL A 33 -4.61 0.64 11.99
CA VAL A 33 -4.80 1.25 10.68
C VAL A 33 -5.50 0.25 9.76
N THR A 34 -6.64 0.66 9.23
CA THR A 34 -7.46 -0.11 8.31
C THR A 34 -7.40 0.44 6.88
N SER A 35 -7.12 1.74 6.71
CA SER A 35 -7.07 2.40 5.40
C SER A 35 -5.89 3.37 5.28
N ILE A 36 -5.19 3.34 4.14
CA ILE A 36 -4.05 4.22 3.86
C ILE A 36 -4.15 4.73 2.43
N ASP A 37 -4.34 6.04 2.26
CA ASP A 37 -4.39 6.66 0.95
C ASP A 37 -2.99 7.07 0.46
N LEU A 38 -2.51 6.43 -0.60
CA LEU A 38 -1.17 6.58 -1.17
C LEU A 38 -1.17 7.02 -2.63
N HIS A 39 -2.30 7.48 -3.18
CA HIS A 39 -2.35 7.95 -4.57
C HIS A 39 -1.44 9.19 -4.79
N PHE A 40 -0.91 9.39 -6.00
CA PHE A 40 0.03 10.49 -6.33
C PHE A 40 1.30 10.57 -5.45
N ASN A 41 2.05 9.48 -5.29
CA ASN A 41 3.26 9.47 -4.44
C ASN A 41 4.56 9.06 -5.15
N SER A 42 4.54 8.94 -6.47
CA SER A 42 5.69 8.50 -7.26
C SER A 42 6.27 7.15 -6.79
N ILE A 43 5.41 6.28 -6.25
CA ILE A 43 5.77 4.93 -5.81
C ILE A 43 5.96 4.05 -7.05
N GLY A 44 7.01 3.25 -7.09
CA GLY A 44 7.26 2.24 -8.11
C GLY A 44 7.06 0.81 -7.59
N ASP A 45 7.46 -0.15 -8.40
CA ASP A 45 7.20 -1.57 -8.16
C ASP A 45 7.94 -2.10 -6.92
N GLU A 46 9.14 -1.59 -6.66
CA GLU A 46 9.94 -1.97 -5.49
C GLU A 46 9.27 -1.56 -4.17
N GLY A 47 8.69 -0.35 -4.11
CA GLY A 47 7.95 0.10 -2.94
C GLY A 47 6.71 -0.75 -2.70
N VAL A 48 5.96 -1.03 -3.76
CA VAL A 48 4.72 -1.82 -3.70
C VAL A 48 5.00 -3.27 -3.32
N LYS A 49 6.08 -3.87 -3.83
CA LYS A 49 6.48 -5.23 -3.46
C LYS A 49 6.80 -5.34 -1.97
N ALA A 50 7.55 -4.38 -1.42
CA ALA A 50 7.83 -4.34 0.01
C ALA A 50 6.55 -4.16 0.85
N LEU A 51 5.61 -3.34 0.37
CA LEU A 51 4.30 -3.20 0.99
C LEU A 51 3.52 -4.53 0.97
N ALA A 52 3.51 -5.25 -0.15
CA ALA A 52 2.85 -6.56 -0.26
C ALA A 52 3.38 -7.54 0.79
N GLU A 53 4.71 -7.66 0.90
CA GLU A 53 5.37 -8.53 1.88
C GLU A 53 5.00 -8.18 3.33
N ALA A 54 4.90 -6.89 3.66
CA ALA A 54 4.46 -6.44 4.97
C ALA A 54 2.98 -6.74 5.24
N LEU A 55 2.13 -6.63 4.23
CA LEU A 55 0.69 -6.89 4.36
C LEU A 55 0.35 -8.38 4.46
N MET A 56 1.25 -9.28 4.06
CA MET A 56 1.08 -10.72 4.31
C MET A 56 1.04 -11.07 5.81
N THR A 57 1.60 -10.23 6.68
CA THR A 57 1.57 -10.42 8.14
C THR A 57 0.60 -9.47 8.84
N ASN A 58 0.18 -8.40 8.18
CA ASN A 58 -0.81 -7.45 8.71
C ASN A 58 -2.24 -7.88 8.35
N THR A 59 -3.10 -8.03 9.35
CA THR A 59 -4.51 -8.44 9.15
C THR A 59 -5.51 -7.31 9.34
N SER A 60 -5.05 -6.08 9.61
CA SER A 60 -5.90 -4.93 9.92
C SER A 60 -6.17 -4.04 8.72
N VAL A 61 -5.19 -3.89 7.82
CA VAL A 61 -5.33 -3.05 6.62
C VAL A 61 -6.19 -3.75 5.58
N THR A 62 -7.22 -3.06 5.11
CA THR A 62 -8.19 -3.59 4.12
C THR A 62 -8.25 -2.78 2.83
N SER A 63 -7.78 -1.52 2.86
CA SER A 63 -7.86 -0.60 1.72
C SER A 63 -6.59 0.24 1.56
N ILE A 64 -6.00 0.20 0.36
CA ILE A 64 -4.83 1.01 -0.01
C ILE A 64 -4.98 1.51 -1.45
N PRO A 65 -5.53 2.71 -1.67
CA PRO A 65 -5.52 3.36 -2.97
C PRO A 65 -4.08 3.69 -3.41
N LEU A 66 -3.66 3.15 -4.57
CA LEU A 66 -2.32 3.30 -5.13
C LEU A 66 -2.31 3.92 -6.54
N TRP A 67 -3.46 4.36 -7.05
CA TRP A 67 -3.59 4.94 -8.37
C TRP A 67 -2.73 6.22 -8.53
N ASN A 68 -2.36 6.54 -9.77
CA ASN A 68 -1.45 7.64 -10.11
C ASN A 68 -0.10 7.56 -9.38
N ASN A 69 0.45 6.36 -9.28
CA ASN A 69 1.85 6.09 -8.96
C ASN A 69 2.56 5.52 -10.20
N SER A 70 3.86 5.31 -10.10
CA SER A 70 4.72 4.77 -11.17
C SER A 70 4.80 3.24 -11.12
N ILE A 71 3.65 2.58 -10.86
CA ILE A 71 3.56 1.13 -10.70
C ILE A 71 3.18 0.53 -12.05
N ASP A 72 3.92 -0.45 -12.52
CA ASP A 72 3.66 -1.16 -13.77
C ASP A 72 2.88 -2.47 -13.54
N ASP A 73 2.66 -3.22 -14.62
CA ASP A 73 1.94 -4.50 -14.55
C ASP A 73 2.67 -5.57 -13.71
N GLU A 74 4.00 -5.51 -13.58
CA GLU A 74 4.77 -6.39 -12.71
C GLU A 74 4.59 -6.01 -11.25
N GLY A 75 4.63 -4.71 -10.93
CA GLY A 75 4.34 -4.20 -9.59
C GLY A 75 2.93 -4.56 -9.12
N VAL A 76 1.93 -4.43 -9.99
CA VAL A 76 0.54 -4.85 -9.68
C VAL A 76 0.46 -6.36 -9.40
N LYS A 77 1.14 -7.20 -10.19
CA LYS A 77 1.19 -8.66 -9.96
C LYS A 77 1.90 -9.01 -8.66
N ALA A 78 2.97 -8.31 -8.33
CA ALA A 78 3.69 -8.48 -7.08
C ALA A 78 2.82 -8.07 -5.87
N PHE A 79 1.92 -7.09 -6.05
CA PHE A 79 0.95 -6.65 -5.04
C PHE A 79 -0.29 -7.55 -4.92
N CYS A 80 -0.17 -8.84 -5.18
CA CYS A 80 -1.26 -9.78 -4.96
C CYS A 80 -1.34 -10.17 -3.48
N VAL A 81 -2.07 -9.38 -2.69
CA VAL A 81 -2.33 -9.67 -1.27
C VAL A 81 -3.81 -10.08 -1.09
N PRO A 82 -4.09 -11.28 -0.58
CA PRO A 82 -5.48 -11.72 -0.36
C PRO A 82 -6.23 -10.80 0.59
N GLY A 83 -7.46 -10.41 0.22
CA GLY A 83 -8.37 -9.66 1.10
C GLY A 83 -8.15 -8.14 1.14
N ILE A 84 -7.21 -7.59 0.36
CA ILE A 84 -6.99 -6.15 0.24
C ILE A 84 -7.54 -5.66 -1.10
N GLN A 85 -8.37 -4.60 -1.06
CA GLN A 85 -8.83 -3.96 -2.28
C GLN A 85 -7.75 -3.02 -2.82
N VAL A 86 -7.22 -3.36 -3.99
CA VAL A 86 -6.19 -2.57 -4.69
C VAL A 86 -6.84 -1.83 -5.85
N ALA A 87 -6.75 -0.50 -5.81
CA ALA A 87 -7.04 0.35 -6.97
C ALA A 87 -5.72 0.95 -7.47
N ALA A 88 -5.03 0.25 -8.36
CA ALA A 88 -3.88 0.75 -9.12
C ALA A 88 -4.31 1.05 -10.57
N HIS A 89 -3.74 2.09 -11.19
CA HIS A 89 -4.10 2.51 -12.55
C HIS A 89 -3.72 1.37 -13.53
N GLY A 90 -4.70 0.80 -14.24
CA GLY A 90 -4.48 -0.30 -15.20
C GLY A 90 -4.97 -1.68 -14.76
N ALA A 91 -5.27 -1.88 -13.47
CA ALA A 91 -5.89 -3.12 -13.00
C ALA A 91 -7.39 -3.12 -13.31
N SER A 92 -7.74 -3.52 -14.53
CA SER A 92 -9.03 -4.15 -14.79
C SER A 92 -9.12 -5.38 -13.89
N ALA A 93 -9.75 -5.24 -12.72
CA ALA A 93 -10.34 -6.30 -11.90
C ALA A 93 -9.63 -7.66 -11.96
N TYR A 94 -8.61 -7.86 -11.13
CA TYR A 94 -8.31 -9.23 -10.66
C TYR A 94 -9.23 -9.51 -9.48
N SER A 95 -10.35 -10.15 -9.79
CA SER A 95 -11.32 -10.76 -8.87
C SER A 95 -10.84 -12.08 -8.32
#